data_AF-A0A504LHS8-F1
#
_entry.id   AF-A0A504LHS8-F1
#
_cell.length_a   1.000
_cell.length_b   1.000
_cell.length_c   1.000
_cell.angle_alpha   90.00
_cell.angle_beta   90.00
_cell.angle_gamma   90.00
#
_symmetry.space_group_name_H-M   'P 1'
#
loop_
_entity.id
_entity.type
_entity.pdbx_description
1 polymer ?
#
loop_
_entity_poly.entity_id
_entity_poly.type
_entity_poly.pdbx_seq_one_letter_code
_entity_poly.pdbx_strand_id
1 'polypeptide(L)' 'MSDENQTIPLVQKLVQETGITETQAHELALLIGWNWNSLMREAKLIQAGAGAELAGPPVED' A
#
# COMPACT_ATOMS: atom_id res chain seq x y z
N MET A 1 -7.99 -6.79 24.83
CA MET A 1 -6.69 -6.11 24.98
C MET A 1 -5.65 -7.20 24.76
N SER A 2 -5.06 -7.37 23.57
CA SER A 2 -4.39 -6.33 22.78
C SER A 2 -4.34 -6.71 21.30
N ASP A 3 -5.02 -5.95 20.43
CA ASP A 3 -4.90 -6.04 18.96
C ASP A 3 -3.73 -5.19 18.42
N GLU A 4 -3.01 -4.49 19.29
CA GLU A 4 -1.98 -3.50 18.92
C GLU A 4 -0.64 -4.12 18.48
N ASN A 5 -0.41 -5.40 18.77
CA ASN A 5 0.84 -6.10 18.41
C ASN A 5 0.74 -6.90 17.09
N GLN A 6 -0.44 -6.99 16.48
CA GLN A 6 -0.65 -7.69 15.19
C GLN A 6 -0.65 -6.76 13.98
N THR A 7 -0.77 -5.45 14.19
CA THR A 7 -0.79 -4.44 13.12
C THR A 7 0.59 -4.23 12.51
N ILE A 8 1.65 -4.22 13.32
CA ILE A 8 3.04 -4.06 12.86
C ILE A 8 3.45 -5.19 11.88
N PRO A 9 3.17 -6.49 12.16
CA PRO A 9 3.39 -7.56 11.18
C PRO A 9 2.62 -7.36 9.86
N LEU A 10 1.41 -6.80 9.92
CA LEU A 10 0.53 -6.70 8.75
C LEU A 10 0.94 -5.54 7.83
N VAL A 11 1.34 -4.41 8.41
CA VAL A 11 1.87 -3.25 7.65
C VAL A 11 3.16 -3.63 6.95
N GLN A 12 4.11 -4.23 7.67
CA GLN A 12 5.40 -4.65 7.10
C GLN A 12 5.20 -5.66 5.96
N LYS A 13 4.27 -6.62 6.13
CA LYS A 13 3.90 -7.55 5.06
C LYS A 13 3.28 -6.83 3.87
N LEU A 14 2.40 -5.85 4.10
CA LEU A 14 1.76 -5.10 3.02
C LEU A 14 2.80 -4.32 2.19
N VAL A 15 3.74 -3.66 2.86
CA VAL A 15 4.88 -2.96 2.24
C VAL A 15 5.69 -3.93 1.37
N GLN A 16 6.06 -5.09 1.90
CA GLN A 16 6.83 -6.10 1.18
C GLN A 16 6.10 -6.64 -0.06
N GLU A 17 4.81 -6.90 0.04
CA GLU A 17 4.01 -7.51 -1.03
C GLU A 17 3.61 -6.53 -2.15
N THR A 18 3.63 -5.22 -1.87
CA THR A 18 3.06 -4.21 -2.78
C THR A 18 4.02 -3.10 -3.17
N GLY A 19 5.11 -2.91 -2.44
CA GLY A 19 6.12 -1.89 -2.73
C GLY A 19 5.78 -0.48 -2.24
N ILE A 20 4.58 -0.27 -1.68
CA ILE A 20 4.21 1.04 -1.11
C ILE A 20 5.02 1.33 0.17
N THR A 21 5.11 2.60 0.53
CA THR A 21 5.80 3.02 1.76
C THR A 21 5.01 2.62 3.01
N GLU A 22 5.71 2.50 4.15
CA GLU A 22 5.08 2.21 5.45
C GLU A 22 4.02 3.26 5.82
N THR A 23 4.28 4.55 5.55
CA THR A 23 3.30 5.63 5.74
C THR A 23 2.03 5.38 4.93
N GLN A 24 2.15 5.06 3.63
CA GLN A 24 0.99 4.76 2.78
C GLN A 24 0.21 3.53 3.28
N ALA A 25 0.91 2.50 3.76
CA ALA A 25 0.28 1.30 4.31
C ALA A 25 -0.51 1.61 5.60
N HIS A 26 0.03 2.44 6.49
CA HIS A 26 -0.66 2.90 7.69
C HIS A 26 -1.88 3.77 7.37
N GLU A 27 -1.73 4.76 6.49
CA GLU A 27 -2.82 5.64 6.05
C GLU A 27 -3.95 4.83 5.40
N LEU A 28 -3.59 3.87 4.55
CA LEU A 28 -4.56 2.99 3.92
C LEU A 28 -5.33 2.17 4.96
N ALA A 29 -4.64 1.55 5.92
CA ALA A 29 -5.29 0.80 7.00
C ALA A 29 -6.20 1.66 7.88
N LEU A 30 -5.84 2.92 8.14
CA LEU A 30 -6.70 3.86 8.85
C LEU A 30 -7.94 4.24 8.03
N LEU A 31 -7.82 4.32 6.70
CA LEU A 31 -8.90 4.71 5.81
C LEU A 31 -9.93 3.59 5.57
N ILE A 32 -9.46 2.36 5.31
CA ILE A 32 -10.32 1.24 4.86
C ILE A 32 -10.41 0.08 5.87
N GLY A 33 -9.70 0.19 6.99
CA GLY A 33 -9.59 -0.86 8.00
C GLY A 33 -8.60 -1.98 7.62
N TRP A 34 -8.56 -3.02 8.46
CA TRP A 34 -7.52 -4.06 8.41
C TRP A 34 -7.89 -5.30 7.57
N ASN A 35 -8.81 -5.17 6.61
CA ASN A 35 -9.15 -6.28 5.72
C ASN A 35 -8.03 -6.48 4.67
N TRP A 36 -7.33 -7.62 4.75
CA TRP A 36 -6.17 -7.91 3.91
C TRP A 36 -6.45 -7.85 2.39
N ASN A 37 -7.59 -8.37 1.92
CA ASN A 37 -7.93 -8.35 0.49
C ASN A 37 -8.15 -6.93 -0.02
N SER A 38 -8.80 -6.08 0.78
CA SER A 38 -8.97 -4.67 0.44
C SER A 38 -7.65 -3.93 0.46
N LEU A 39 -6.82 -4.12 1.50
CA LEU A 39 -5.49 -3.53 1.61
C LEU A 39 -4.62 -3.86 0.39
N MET A 40 -4.52 -5.14 0.01
CA MET A 40 -3.71 -5.57 -1.13
C MET A 40 -4.15 -4.96 -2.46
N ARG A 41 -5.46 -4.81 -2.69
CA ARG A 41 -5.94 -4.20 -3.93
C ARG A 41 -5.60 -2.72 -4.00
N GLU A 42 -5.96 -1.96 -2.95
CA GLU A 42 -5.76 -0.52 -2.95
C GLU A 42 -4.27 -0.18 -2.93
N ALA A 43 -3.44 -0.92 -2.20
CA ALA A 43 -1.99 -0.76 -2.21
C ALA A 43 -1.37 -0.98 -3.60
N LYS A 44 -1.84 -1.98 -4.36
CA LYS A 44 -1.39 -2.19 -5.75
C LYS A 44 -1.80 -1.05 -6.67
N LEU A 45 -2.98 -0.46 -6.47
CA LEU A 45 -3.42 0.71 -7.23
C LEU A 45 -2.55 1.94 -6.92
N ILE A 46 -2.23 2.17 -5.63
CA ILE A 46 -1.31 3.23 -5.21
C ILE A 46 0.06 3.05 -5.86
N GLN A 47 0.63 1.84 -5.82
CA GLN A 47 1.93 1.56 -6.44
C GLN A 47 1.90 1.75 -7.97
N ALA A 48 0.83 1.31 -8.63
CA ALA A 48 0.67 1.48 -10.07
C ALA A 48 0.56 2.97 -10.47
N GLY A 49 -0.15 3.78 -9.67
CA GLY A 49 -0.25 5.22 -9.86
C GLY A 49 1.09 5.94 -9.64
N ALA A 50 1.82 5.58 -8.58
CA ALA A 50 3.15 6.13 -8.30
C ALA A 50 4.18 5.76 -9.37
N GLY A 51 4.07 4.56 -9.96
CA GLY A 51 4.91 4.13 -11.08
C GLY A 51 4.64 4.94 -12.36
N ALA A 52 3.40 5.38 -12.56
CA ALA A 52 3.02 6.22 -13.70
C ALA A 52 3.53 7.67 -13.57
N GLU A 53 3.77 8.17 -12.36
CA GLU A 53 4.41 9.49 -12.17
C GLU A 53 5.93 9.45 -12.41
N LEU A 54 6.58 8.29 -12.22
CA LEU A 54 8.02 8.10 -12.47
C LEU A 54 8.33 7.65 -13.91
N ALA A 55 7.40 6.96 -14.56
CA ALA A 55 7.42 6.77 -16.00
C ALA A 55 6.99 8.09 -16.63
N GLY A 56 7.95 8.95 -17.00
CA GLY A 56 7.68 10.16 -17.78
C GLY A 56 6.74 9.86 -18.97
N PRO A 57 6.04 10.88 -19.50
CA PRO A 57 5.03 10.68 -20.53
C PRO A 57 5.59 9.80 -21.65
N PRO A 58 4.79 8.86 -22.20
CA PRO A 58 5.24 8.06 -23.32
C PRO A 58 5.76 9.04 -24.38
N VAL A 59 7.04 8.97 -24.68
CA VAL A 59 7.63 9.72 -25.78
C VAL A 59 6.95 9.19 -27.03
N GLU A 60 5.93 9.91 -27.49
CA GLU A 60 5.28 9.66 -28.77
C GLU A 60 6.32 10.04 -29.86
N ASP A 61 6.71 9.06 -30.68
CA ASP A 61 7.55 9.24 -31.88
C ASP A 61 6.74 9.89 -33.01
#